data_AF-A0A087UPU2-F1
#
_entry.id   AF-A0A087UPU2-F1
#
_cell.length_a   1.000
_cell.length_b   1.000
_cell.length_c   1.000
_cell.angle_alpha   90.00
_cell.angle_beta   90.00
_cell.angle_gamma   90.00
#
_symmetry.space_group_name_H-M   'P 1'
#
loop_
_entity.id
_entity.type
_entity.pdbx_description
1 polymer ?
#
loop_
_entity_poly.entity_id
_entity_poly.type
_entity_poly.pdbx_seq_one_letter_code
_entity_poly.pdbx_strand_id
1 'polypeptide(L)'
;METKGKSVTEFEDEDWVVDLTEHLNNLNLRLQGKNQLINNMFQTITAFERKLQFWHNQIKVNDVTYFNTLAAHKPVSCIKYIKYAAFIFGLIQEFENRFQDFRKNEASTYFLPLFLWK
;
A
#
# COMPACT_ATOMS: atom_id res chain seq x y z
N MET A 1 -12.45 -20.47 40.62
CA MET A 1 -12.71 -20.86 39.22
C MET A 1 -12.21 -19.73 38.34
N GLU A 2 -11.04 -19.91 37.75
CA GLU A 2 -10.45 -18.94 36.82
C GLU A 2 -11.24 -18.97 35.50
N THR A 3 -11.91 -17.87 35.16
CA THR A 3 -12.50 -17.70 33.83
C THR A 3 -11.41 -17.27 32.85
N LYS A 4 -10.67 -18.25 32.31
CA LYS A 4 -9.93 -18.10 31.05
C LYS A 4 -10.95 -17.95 29.92
N GLY A 5 -10.78 -16.95 29.05
CA GLY A 5 -11.49 -16.95 27.77
C GLY A 5 -11.93 -15.60 27.16
N LYS A 6 -11.24 -14.48 27.40
CA LYS A 6 -11.29 -13.35 26.45
C LYS A 6 -10.07 -13.40 25.56
N SER A 7 -10.14 -14.18 24.47
CA SER A 7 -9.06 -14.35 23.52
C SER A 7 -8.99 -13.16 22.54
N VAL A 8 -7.91 -12.38 22.65
CA VAL A 8 -7.06 -11.88 21.56
C VAL A 8 -7.80 -11.32 20.33
N THR A 9 -8.71 -10.35 20.50
CA THR A 9 -9.21 -9.53 19.36
C THR A 9 -8.48 -8.20 19.21
N GLU A 10 -7.86 -7.69 20.28
CA GLU A 10 -7.14 -6.40 20.27
C GLU A 10 -5.82 -6.48 19.49
N PHE A 11 -5.06 -7.56 19.66
CA PHE A 11 -3.73 -7.69 19.07
C PHE A 11 -3.72 -7.76 17.53
N GLU A 12 -4.73 -8.33 16.87
CA GLU A 12 -4.68 -8.47 15.40
C GLU A 12 -4.82 -7.11 14.66
N ASP A 13 -5.54 -6.15 15.27
CA ASP A 13 -5.58 -4.79 14.71
C ASP A 13 -4.24 -4.07 14.90
N GLU A 14 -3.51 -4.37 15.99
CA GLU A 14 -2.15 -3.89 16.23
C GLU A 14 -1.17 -4.50 15.22
N ASP A 15 -1.24 -5.81 14.97
CA ASP A 15 -0.40 -6.52 14.00
C ASP A 15 -0.55 -5.95 12.58
N TRP A 16 -1.79 -5.68 12.16
CA TRP A 16 -2.07 -5.01 10.89
C TRP A 16 -1.37 -3.65 10.77
N VAL A 17 -1.45 -2.85 11.83
CA VAL A 17 -0.84 -1.50 11.87
C VAL A 17 0.68 -1.60 11.84
N VAL A 18 1.28 -2.58 12.53
CA VAL A 18 2.72 -2.85 12.50
C VAL A 18 3.17 -3.13 11.07
N ASP A 19 2.56 -4.09 10.39
CA ASP A 19 2.95 -4.47 9.03
C ASP A 19 2.73 -3.31 8.03
N LEU A 20 1.59 -2.62 8.11
CA LEU A 20 1.30 -1.49 7.21
C LEU A 20 2.30 -0.33 7.41
N THR A 21 2.64 -0.04 8.67
CA THR A 21 3.61 1.01 9.01
C THR A 21 5.01 0.64 8.51
N GLU A 22 5.40 -0.63 8.61
CA GLU A 22 6.67 -1.12 8.05
C GLU A 22 6.72 -0.92 6.52
N HIS A 23 5.66 -1.30 5.80
CA HIS A 23 5.57 -1.11 4.35
C HIS A 23 5.68 0.37 3.95
N LEU A 24 5.00 1.25 4.68
CA LEU A 24 5.03 2.70 4.46
C LEU A 24 6.39 3.31 4.81
N ASN A 25 7.05 2.85 5.87
CA ASN A 25 8.40 3.27 6.22
C ASN A 25 9.41 2.83 5.16
N ASN A 26 9.31 1.60 4.65
CA ASN A 26 10.15 1.11 3.57
C ASN A 26 9.97 1.95 2.30
N LEU A 27 8.73 2.32 1.95
CA LEU A 27 8.49 3.28 0.87
C LEU A 27 9.16 4.63 1.16
N ASN A 28 8.92 5.19 2.34
CA ASN A 28 9.43 6.50 2.71
C ASN A 28 10.96 6.56 2.66
N LEU A 29 11.66 5.54 3.16
CA LEU A 29 13.12 5.44 3.08
C LEU A 29 13.62 5.40 1.64
N ARG A 30 12.92 4.68 0.74
CA ARG A 30 13.26 4.67 -0.69
C ARG A 30 13.06 6.03 -1.34
N LEU A 31 12.03 6.78 -0.95
CA LEU A 31 11.75 8.13 -1.46
C LEU A 31 12.73 9.19 -0.92
N GLN A 32 13.21 9.04 0.32
CA GLN A 32 14.13 9.96 0.97
C GLN A 32 15.61 9.73 0.60
N GLY A 33 15.91 8.77 -0.28
CA GLY A 33 17.27 8.51 -0.75
C GLY A 33 17.91 9.75 -1.38
N LYS A 34 19.17 10.03 -1.04
CA LYS A 34 19.93 11.14 -1.63
C LYS A 34 20.09 10.94 -3.15
N ASN A 35 20.04 12.04 -3.91
CA ASN A 35 20.21 12.05 -5.37
C ASN A 35 19.20 11.21 -6.16
N GLN A 36 17.99 10.99 -5.62
CA GLN A 36 16.90 10.37 -6.39
C GLN A 36 16.44 11.33 -7.49
N LEU A 37 16.55 10.90 -8.74
CA LEU A 37 15.91 11.58 -9.86
C LEU A 37 14.38 11.49 -9.71
N ILE A 38 13.66 12.53 -10.13
CA ILE A 38 12.19 12.61 -10.01
C ILE A 38 11.50 11.40 -10.67
N ASN A 39 12.01 10.93 -11.80
CA ASN A 39 11.52 9.74 -12.48
C ASN A 39 11.67 8.46 -11.63
N ASN A 40 12.77 8.30 -10.88
CA ASN A 40 12.99 7.16 -10.01
C ASN A 40 12.04 7.18 -8.80
N MET A 41 11.77 8.36 -8.25
CA MET A 41 10.77 8.54 -7.20
C MET A 41 9.38 8.15 -7.71
N PHE A 42 9.02 8.62 -8.92
CA PHE A 42 7.74 8.30 -9.53
C PHE A 42 7.58 6.80 -9.79
N GLN A 43 8.58 6.14 -10.38
CA GLN A 43 8.58 4.69 -10.57
C GLN A 43 8.42 3.94 -9.24
N THR A 44 9.06 4.42 -8.18
CA THR A 44 8.95 3.85 -6.82
C THR A 44 7.52 3.97 -6.28
N ILE A 45 6.89 5.13 -6.43
CA ILE A 45 5.50 5.38 -6.04
C ILE A 45 4.56 4.48 -6.84
N THR A 46 4.65 4.48 -8.18
CA THR A 46 3.80 3.67 -9.06
C THR A 46 3.93 2.18 -8.78
N ALA A 47 5.15 1.70 -8.51
CA ALA A 47 5.36 0.31 -8.12
C ALA A 47 4.70 -0.01 -6.77
N PHE A 48 4.70 0.93 -5.82
CA PHE A 48 4.02 0.75 -4.54
C PHE A 48 2.50 0.80 -4.67
N GLU A 49 1.94 1.68 -5.50
CA GLU A 49 0.50 1.68 -5.83
C GLU A 49 0.04 0.32 -6.37
N ARG A 50 0.82 -0.28 -7.29
CA ARG A 50 0.54 -1.63 -7.80
C ARG A 50 0.61 -2.70 -6.70
N LYS A 51 1.52 -2.57 -5.73
CA LYS A 51 1.57 -3.46 -4.57
C LYS A 51 0.33 -3.30 -3.70
N LEU A 52 -0.13 -2.07 -3.43
CA LEU A 52 -1.36 -1.84 -2.68
C LEU A 52 -2.58 -2.47 -3.38
N GLN A 53 -2.71 -2.29 -4.70
CA GLN A 53 -3.78 -2.92 -5.49
C GLN A 53 -3.73 -4.45 -5.42
N PHE A 54 -2.52 -5.01 -5.49
CA PHE A 54 -2.31 -6.44 -5.35
C PHE A 54 -2.70 -6.94 -3.94
N TRP A 55 -2.23 -6.29 -2.87
CA TRP A 55 -2.56 -6.64 -1.49
C TRP A 55 -4.05 -6.52 -1.20
N HIS A 56 -4.71 -5.48 -1.73
CA HIS A 56 -6.17 -5.35 -1.65
C HIS A 56 -6.88 -6.59 -2.19
N ASN A 57 -6.45 -7.09 -3.34
CA ASN A 57 -7.04 -8.29 -3.95
C ASN A 57 -6.73 -9.57 -3.15
N GLN A 58 -5.53 -9.69 -2.59
CA GLN A 58 -5.16 -10.82 -1.72
C GLN A 58 -5.97 -10.85 -0.42
N ILE A 59 -6.12 -9.70 0.25
CA ILE A 59 -6.90 -9.59 1.49
C ILE A 59 -8.37 -9.98 1.24
N LYS A 60 -8.94 -9.65 0.07
CA LYS A 60 -10.30 -10.05 -0.30
C LYS A 60 -10.50 -11.56 -0.44
N VAL A 61 -9.43 -12.31 -0.70
CA VAL A 61 -9.44 -13.79 -0.71
C VAL A 61 -8.86 -14.38 0.58
N ASN A 62 -8.80 -13.57 1.65
CA ASN A 62 -8.26 -13.90 2.96
C ASN A 62 -6.77 -14.30 2.96
N ASP A 63 -6.00 -13.83 1.97
CA ASP A 63 -4.55 -14.01 1.93
C ASP A 63 -3.84 -12.78 2.49
N VAL A 64 -3.15 -12.97 3.62
CA VAL A 64 -2.34 -11.96 4.32
C VAL A 64 -0.86 -12.30 4.33
N THR A 65 -0.38 -13.16 3.42
CA THR A 65 1.03 -13.63 3.37
C THR A 65 2.06 -12.49 3.30
N TYR A 66 1.66 -11.29 2.86
CA TYR A 66 2.53 -10.11 2.77
C TYR A 66 2.51 -9.21 4.02
N PHE A 67 1.76 -9.60 5.04
CA PHE A 67 1.63 -8.96 6.33
C PHE A 67 2.13 -9.97 7.37
N ASN A 68 3.44 -10.02 7.59
CA ASN A 68 4.10 -11.10 8.32
C ASN A 68 3.60 -11.23 9.77
N THR A 69 3.46 -10.08 10.45
CA THR A 69 3.00 -10.02 11.83
C THR A 69 1.55 -10.48 11.92
N LEU A 70 0.70 -10.01 11.00
CA LEU A 70 -0.70 -10.40 10.91
C LEU A 70 -0.88 -11.88 10.52
N ALA A 71 -0.07 -12.38 9.59
CA ALA A 71 -0.11 -13.76 9.12
C ALA A 71 0.28 -14.75 10.22
N ALA A 72 1.18 -14.35 11.13
CA ALA A 72 1.59 -15.16 12.27
C ALA A 72 0.44 -15.40 13.27
N HIS A 73 -0.42 -14.40 13.48
CA HIS A 73 -1.54 -14.50 14.42
C HIS A 73 -2.87 -14.92 13.77
N LYS A 74 -2.97 -14.85 12.44
CA LYS A 74 -4.14 -15.18 11.59
C LYS A 74 -5.44 -14.49 12.02
N PRO A 75 -6.00 -13.58 11.21
CA PRO A 75 -7.25 -12.91 11.55
C PRO A 75 -8.40 -13.88 11.86
N VAL A 76 -9.05 -13.69 13.01
CA VAL A 76 -10.09 -14.58 13.55
C VAL A 76 -11.45 -14.42 12.84
N SER A 77 -11.67 -13.35 12.05
CA SER A 77 -12.98 -13.12 11.40
C SER A 77 -12.93 -12.49 10.01
N CYS A 78 -13.92 -12.84 9.16
CA CYS A 78 -14.13 -12.25 7.84
C CYS A 78 -14.35 -10.73 7.88
N ILE A 79 -14.92 -10.21 8.97
CA ILE A 79 -15.15 -8.77 9.17
C ILE A 79 -13.81 -8.01 9.18
N LYS A 80 -12.75 -8.60 9.73
CA LYS A 80 -11.42 -7.98 9.74
C LYS A 80 -10.81 -7.88 8.34
N TYR A 81 -10.91 -8.92 7.52
CA TYR A 81 -10.46 -8.87 6.13
C TYR A 81 -11.21 -7.78 5.33
N ILE A 82 -12.53 -7.64 5.54
CA ILE A 82 -13.31 -6.56 4.93
C ILE A 82 -12.80 -5.18 5.37
N LYS A 83 -12.55 -5.01 6.67
CA LYS A 83 -11.97 -3.77 7.24
C LYS A 83 -10.61 -3.45 6.63
N TYR A 84 -9.69 -4.41 6.58
CA TYR A 84 -8.35 -4.22 6.01
C TYR A 84 -8.37 -3.92 4.52
N ALA A 85 -9.23 -4.59 3.76
CA ALA A 85 -9.43 -4.28 2.34
C ALA A 85 -9.94 -2.85 2.15
N ALA A 86 -10.91 -2.41 2.95
CA ALA A 86 -11.40 -1.03 2.89
C ALA A 86 -10.30 -0.01 3.22
N PHE A 87 -9.42 -0.30 4.20
CA PHE A 87 -8.28 0.56 4.51
C PHE A 87 -7.27 0.65 3.36
N ILE A 88 -6.88 -0.47 2.76
CA ILE A 88 -5.98 -0.45 1.60
C ILE A 88 -6.61 0.28 0.42
N PHE A 89 -7.90 0.09 0.18
CA PHE A 89 -8.62 0.82 -0.86
C PHE A 89 -8.58 2.33 -0.63
N GLY A 90 -8.84 2.78 0.60
CA GLY A 90 -8.68 4.19 0.97
C GLY A 90 -7.26 4.70 0.73
N LEU A 91 -6.24 3.91 1.09
CA LEU A 91 -4.85 4.27 0.86
C LEU A 91 -4.50 4.37 -0.64
N ILE A 92 -5.02 3.48 -1.47
CA ILE A 92 -4.87 3.57 -2.93
C ILE A 92 -5.43 4.90 -3.44
N GLN A 93 -6.64 5.28 -3.00
CA GLN A 93 -7.26 6.54 -3.38
C GLN A 93 -6.42 7.76 -2.96
N GLU A 94 -5.84 7.73 -1.76
CA GLU A 94 -4.94 8.80 -1.29
C GLU A 94 -3.67 8.92 -2.14
N PHE A 95 -3.06 7.80 -2.55
CA PHE A 95 -1.93 7.81 -3.48
C PHE A 95 -2.34 8.34 -4.86
N GLU A 96 -3.50 7.88 -5.36
CA GLU A 96 -4.04 8.31 -6.65
C GLU A 96 -4.26 9.83 -6.69
N ASN A 97 -4.86 10.38 -5.63
CA ASN A 97 -5.11 11.80 -5.49
C ASN A 97 -3.81 12.60 -5.30
N ARG A 98 -2.91 12.14 -4.41
CA ARG A 98 -1.68 12.86 -4.07
C ARG A 98 -0.69 12.95 -5.23
N PHE A 99 -0.62 11.92 -6.07
CA PHE A 99 0.34 11.84 -7.18
C PHE A 99 -0.29 12.05 -8.56
N GLN A 100 -1.53 12.54 -8.62
CA GLN A 100 -2.24 12.77 -9.89
C GLN A 100 -1.48 13.68 -10.86
N ASP A 101 -0.81 14.72 -10.37
CA ASP A 101 -0.15 15.71 -11.24
C ASP A 101 1.11 15.16 -11.89
N PHE A 102 1.79 14.21 -11.25
CA PHE A 102 2.92 13.50 -11.86
C PHE A 102 2.48 12.68 -13.07
N ARG A 103 1.29 12.05 -13.00
CA ARG A 103 0.69 11.32 -14.13
C ARG A 103 0.29 12.24 -15.28
N LYS A 104 -0.20 13.46 -14.99
CA LYS A 104 -0.55 14.45 -16.01
C LYS A 104 0.70 14.94 -16.78
N ASN A 105 1.83 15.07 -16.09
CA ASN A 105 3.09 15.52 -16.69
C ASN A 105 3.82 14.42 -17.49
N GLU A 106 3.65 13.15 -17.15
CA GLU A 106 4.13 12.04 -17.98
C GLU A 106 3.44 12.05 -19.35
N ALA A 107 2.11 12.24 -19.38
CA ALA A 107 1.34 12.32 -20.62
C ALA A 107 1.73 13.54 -21.49
N SER A 108 2.07 14.69 -20.91
CA SER A 108 2.50 15.86 -21.67
C SER A 108 3.92 15.75 -22.23
N THR A 109 4.80 14.96 -21.58
CA THR A 109 6.18 14.74 -22.03
C THR A 109 6.25 13.85 -23.28
N TYR A 110 5.27 12.94 -23.46
CA TYR A 110 5.14 12.16 -24.69
C TYR A 110 4.40 12.91 -25.82
N PHE A 111 3.98 14.16 -25.62
CA PHE A 111 3.14 14.92 -26.58
C PHE A 111 3.85 16.01 -27.39
N LEU A 112 5.18 16.14 -27.36
CA LEU A 112 5.93 16.93 -28.35
C LEU A 112 7.28 16.25 -28.67
N PRO A 113 7.73 16.15 -29.95
CA PRO A 113 7.20 16.79 -31.17
C PRO A 113 7.16 15.87 -32.41
N LEU A 114 5.97 15.68 -33.01
CA LEU A 114 5.86 15.28 -34.43
C LEU A 114 6.00 16.47 -35.41
N PHE A 115 6.40 17.66 -34.92
CA PHE A 115 6.47 18.90 -35.72
C PHE A 115 7.83 19.61 -35.70
N LEU A 116 8.94 18.92 -35.39
CA LEU A 116 10.30 19.50 -35.50
C LEU A 116 11.20 18.83 -36.54
N TRP A 117 10.62 18.36 -37.65
CA TRP A 117 11.36 18.08 -38.89
C TRP A 117 10.64 18.71 -40.09
N LYS A 118 10.84 20.01 -40.25
CA LYS A 118 10.75 20.71 -41.55
C LYS A 118 12.01 21.54 -41.70
#